data_AF-A0A1U7CJV0-F1
#
_entry.id   AF-A0A1U7CJV0-F1
#
_cell.length_a   1.000
_cell.length_b   1.000
_cell.length_c   1.000
_cell.angle_alpha   90.00
_cell.angle_beta   90.00
_cell.angle_gamma   90.00
#
_symmetry.space_group_name_H-M   'P 1'
#
loop_
_entity.id
_entity.type
_entity.pdbx_description
1 polymer ?
#
loop_
_entity_poly.entity_id
_entity_poly.type
_entity_poly.pdbx_seq_one_letter_code
_entity_poly.pdbx_strand_id
1 'polypeptide(L)'
;MDHTFDALILPESLKSGETQLDRIDSILRSAEPLLGVDRSRGERAYIRRQPGGRLFVTADPRDTLLFPVGHPREGQTRYQWTSRPDGSERGLLVAGAHDA
;
A
#
# COMPACT_ATOMS: atom_id res chain seq x y z
N MET A 1 -1.95 15.00 -11.13
CA MET A 1 -1.58 14.90 -9.71
C MET A 1 -0.44 13.92 -9.66
N ASP A 2 0.76 14.37 -9.29
CA ASP A 2 1.91 13.49 -9.15
C ASP A 2 1.64 12.51 -8.01
N HIS A 3 1.48 11.22 -8.31
CA HIS A 3 1.46 10.20 -7.27
C HIS A 3 2.79 10.28 -6.55
N THR A 4 2.77 10.41 -5.22
CA THR A 4 4.00 10.64 -4.46
C THR A 4 4.59 9.34 -3.92
N PHE A 5 3.81 8.25 -3.89
CA PHE A 5 4.21 6.97 -3.31
C PHE A 5 3.59 5.80 -4.08
N ASP A 6 4.28 4.66 -4.10
CA ASP A 6 3.85 3.44 -4.80
C ASP A 6 3.08 2.48 -3.89
N ALA A 7 3.34 2.56 -2.58
CA ALA A 7 2.65 1.75 -1.58
C ALA A 7 2.59 2.42 -0.21
N LEU A 8 1.68 1.94 0.63
CA LEU A 8 1.53 2.36 2.02
C LEU A 8 1.54 1.16 2.97
N ILE A 9 2.08 1.38 4.18
CA ILE A 9 1.81 0.54 5.34
C ILE A 9 1.00 1.34 6.34
N LEU A 10 -0.15 0.80 6.73
CA LEU A 10 -1.04 1.43 7.70
C LEU A 10 -1.27 0.47 8.87
N PRO A 11 -1.20 0.92 10.14
CA PRO A 11 -1.59 0.09 11.25
C PRO A 11 -3.11 -0.15 11.23
N GLU A 12 -3.53 -1.36 11.58
CA GLU A 12 -4.94 -1.73 11.63
C GLU A 12 -5.75 -0.88 12.60
N SER A 13 -5.11 -0.28 13.61
CA SER A 13 -5.71 0.65 14.55
C SER A 13 -6.21 1.95 13.91
N LEU A 14 -5.79 2.30 12.69
CA LEU A 14 -6.33 3.44 11.94
C LEU A 14 -7.69 3.17 11.30
N LYS A 15 -8.16 1.92 11.29
CA LYS A 15 -9.51 1.60 10.84
C LYS A 15 -10.53 2.28 11.75
N SER A 16 -11.53 2.93 11.16
CA SER A 16 -12.61 3.58 11.89
C SER A 16 -13.96 3.27 11.24
N GLY A 17 -15.02 3.24 12.05
CA GLY A 17 -16.37 2.91 11.58
C GLY A 17 -17.01 1.75 12.34
N GLU A 18 -18.33 1.66 12.21
CA GLU A 18 -19.18 0.73 12.95
C GLU A 18 -19.10 -0.68 12.35
N THR A 19 -19.13 -0.80 11.02
CA THR A 19 -19.09 -2.09 10.33
C THR A 19 -17.70 -2.42 9.79
N GLN A 20 -17.49 -3.69 9.41
CA GLN A 20 -16.26 -4.10 8.73
C GLN A 20 -16.08 -3.40 7.38
N LEU A 21 -17.17 -3.13 6.66
CA LEU A 21 -17.13 -2.40 5.39
C LEU A 21 -16.69 -0.95 5.61
N ASP A 22 -17.25 -0.27 6.61
CA ASP A 22 -16.87 1.10 6.95
C ASP A 22 -15.39 1.20 7.33
N ARG A 23 -14.91 0.23 8.11
CA ARG A 23 -13.50 0.13 8.54
C ARG A 23 -12.54 -0.10 7.39
N ILE A 24 -12.94 -0.86 6.37
CA ILE A 24 -12.13 -1.04 5.16
C ILE A 24 -12.18 0.23 4.32
N ASP A 25 -13.36 0.81 4.13
CA ASP A 25 -13.52 2.03 3.34
C ASP A 25 -12.80 3.23 3.96
N SER A 26 -12.73 3.32 5.30
CA SER A 26 -11.98 4.39 5.99
C SER A 26 -10.50 4.39 5.62
N ILE A 27 -9.90 3.20 5.49
CA ILE A 27 -8.52 3.02 5.08
C ILE A 27 -8.36 3.43 3.62
N LEU A 28 -9.22 2.94 2.74
CA LEU A 28 -9.13 3.22 1.31
C LEU A 28 -9.31 4.71 0.99
N ARG A 29 -10.27 5.39 1.64
CA ARG A 29 -10.48 6.86 1.48
C ARG A 29 -9.25 7.68 1.83
N SER A 30 -8.45 7.19 2.79
CA SER A 30 -7.21 7.87 3.21
C SER A 30 -6.02 7.50 2.31
N ALA A 31 -5.97 6.25 1.84
CA ALA A 31 -4.85 5.69 1.08
C ALA A 31 -4.86 6.07 -0.40
N GLU A 32 -6.02 6.00 -1.06
CA GLU A 32 -6.13 6.13 -2.51
C GLU A 32 -5.63 7.48 -3.05
N PRO A 33 -5.92 8.65 -2.43
CA PRO A 33 -5.37 9.92 -2.91
C PRO A 33 -3.84 9.96 -2.85
N LEU A 34 -3.23 9.29 -1.85
CA LEU A 34 -1.78 9.24 -1.69
C LEU A 34 -1.12 8.32 -2.72
N LEU A 35 -1.85 7.31 -3.19
CA LEU A 35 -1.45 6.37 -4.23
C LEU A 35 -1.82 6.84 -5.64
N GLY A 36 -2.48 8.00 -5.77
CA GLY A 36 -2.96 8.52 -7.05
C GLY A 36 -4.10 7.69 -7.68
N VAL A 37 -4.82 6.90 -6.90
CA VAL A 37 -5.94 6.07 -7.35
C VAL A 37 -7.20 6.92 -7.53
N ASP A 38 -7.80 6.88 -8.72
CA ASP A 38 -9.02 7.63 -9.04
C ASP A 38 -10.27 6.75 -9.04
N ARG A 39 -10.99 6.76 -7.90
CA ARG A 39 -12.28 6.07 -7.76
C ARG A 39 -13.33 6.48 -8.79
N SER A 40 -13.33 7.74 -9.23
CA SER A 40 -14.32 8.23 -10.19
C SER A 40 -14.15 7.58 -11.57
N ARG A 41 -12.94 7.10 -11.85
CA ARG A 41 -12.58 6.35 -13.07
C ARG A 41 -12.68 4.83 -12.88
N GLY A 42 -13.17 4.37 -11.74
CA GLY A 42 -13.31 2.95 -11.40
C GLY A 42 -12.04 2.29 -10.87
N GLU A 43 -10.96 3.04 -10.64
CA GLU A 43 -9.74 2.51 -10.02
C GLU A 43 -9.97 2.24 -8.53
N ARG A 44 -9.22 1.29 -7.96
CA ARG A 44 -9.28 0.93 -6.54
C ARG A 44 -7.92 0.53 -6.02
N ALA A 45 -7.62 0.92 -4.79
CA ALA A 45 -6.48 0.37 -4.08
C ALA A 45 -6.81 -1.02 -3.51
N TYR A 46 -5.76 -1.82 -3.32
CA TYR A 46 -5.83 -3.19 -2.81
C TYR A 46 -5.17 -3.25 -1.45
N ILE A 47 -5.81 -3.96 -0.51
CA ILE A 47 -5.32 -4.12 0.86
C ILE A 47 -4.95 -5.58 1.11
N ARG A 48 -3.76 -5.81 1.65
CA ARG A 48 -3.29 -7.11 2.14
C ARG A 48 -2.89 -7.00 3.60
N ARG A 49 -3.44 -7.87 4.45
CA ARG A 49 -3.05 -7.94 5.87
C ARG A 49 -1.64 -8.50 6.00
N GLN A 50 -0.87 -7.91 6.89
CA GLN A 50 0.49 -8.30 7.23
C GLN A 50 0.58 -8.64 8.74
N PRO A 51 1.54 -9.49 9.15
CA PRO A 51 1.77 -9.76 10.56
C PRO A 51 1.98 -8.48 11.38
N GLY A 52 1.54 -8.53 12.64
CA GLY A 52 1.64 -7.40 13.58
C GLY A 52 0.56 -6.34 13.41
N GLY A 53 -0.59 -6.67 12.81
CA GLY A 53 -1.69 -5.72 12.63
C GLY A 53 -1.35 -4.60 11.66
N ARG A 54 -0.63 -4.91 10.58
CA ARG A 54 -0.26 -3.96 9.53
C ARG A 54 -1.04 -4.25 8.25
N LEU A 55 -1.32 -3.21 7.49
CA LEU A 55 -2.02 -3.27 6.22
C LEU A 55 -1.09 -2.76 5.13
N PHE A 56 -0.75 -3.61 4.17
CA PHE A 56 -0.08 -3.21 2.95
C PHE A 56 -1.14 -2.76 1.94
N VAL A 57 -1.00 -1.53 1.42
CA VAL A 57 -1.94 -0.92 0.49
C VAL A 57 -1.20 -0.45 -0.76
N THR A 58 -1.73 -0.79 -1.94
CA THR A 58 -1.11 -0.52 -3.26
C THR A 58 -2.20 -0.30 -4.32
N ALA A 59 -1.88 0.39 -5.40
CA ALA A 59 -2.75 0.53 -6.57
C ALA A 59 -2.78 -0.73 -7.47
N ASP A 60 -1.75 -1.59 -7.41
CA ASP A 60 -1.65 -2.80 -8.23
C ASP A 60 -2.01 -4.06 -7.42
N PRO A 61 -2.97 -4.90 -7.85
CA PRO A 61 -3.30 -6.12 -7.13
C PRO A 61 -2.15 -7.14 -7.07
N ARG A 62 -1.16 -7.06 -7.97
CA ARG A 62 -0.03 -7.99 -8.07
C ARG A 62 1.16 -7.56 -7.21
N ASP A 63 1.11 -6.36 -6.66
CA ASP A 63 2.20 -5.83 -5.85
C ASP A 63 2.39 -6.62 -4.54
N THR A 64 3.65 -6.85 -4.22
CA THR A 64 4.13 -7.54 -3.02
C THR A 64 5.19 -6.72 -2.32
N LEU A 65 5.25 -6.82 -0.98
CA LEU A 65 6.24 -6.14 -0.13
C LEU A 65 7.70 -6.40 -0.51
N LEU A 66 7.96 -7.64 -0.88
CA LEU A 66 9.26 -8.12 -1.34
C LEU A 66 9.17 -8.43 -2.83
N PHE A 67 10.31 -8.54 -3.48
CA PHE A 67 10.36 -9.03 -4.84
C PHE A 67 9.73 -10.43 -4.94
N PRO A 68 8.82 -10.66 -5.90
CA PRO A 68 8.10 -11.91 -6.01
C PRO A 68 9.00 -13.04 -6.49
N VAL A 69 8.49 -14.27 -6.38
CA VAL A 69 9.17 -15.47 -6.87
C VAL A 69 9.43 -15.37 -8.37
N GLY A 70 10.65 -15.72 -8.78
CA GLY A 70 11.09 -15.67 -10.18
C GLY A 70 11.73 -14.35 -10.61
N HIS A 71 11.78 -13.33 -9.74
CA HIS A 71 12.52 -12.10 -10.01
C HIS A 71 14.01 -12.25 -9.61
N PRO A 72 14.99 -11.63 -10.31
CA PRO A 72 16.42 -11.76 -9.97
C PRO A 72 16.78 -11.36 -8.53
N ARG A 73 15.95 -10.51 -7.91
CA ARG A 73 16.05 -10.06 -6.51
C ARG A 73 15.00 -10.67 -5.58
N GLU A 74 14.45 -11.83 -5.92
CA GLU A 74 13.43 -12.55 -5.13
C GLU A 74 13.70 -12.49 -3.61
N GLY A 75 12.67 -12.19 -2.84
CA GLY A 75 12.73 -12.12 -1.37
C GLY A 75 13.44 -10.87 -0.81
N GLN A 76 14.05 -10.04 -1.65
CA GLN A 76 14.64 -8.77 -1.22
C GLN A 76 13.59 -7.66 -1.09
N THR A 77 13.95 -6.59 -0.38
CA THR A 77 13.09 -5.42 -0.17
C THR A 77 12.77 -4.73 -1.50
N ARG A 78 11.47 -4.57 -1.80
CA ARG A 78 10.99 -3.94 -3.04
C ARG A 78 10.69 -2.45 -2.93
N TYR A 79 10.54 -1.95 -1.70
CA TYR A 79 10.23 -0.54 -1.43
C TYR A 79 11.19 0.04 -0.39
N GLN A 80 11.56 1.30 -0.58
CA GLN A 80 12.15 2.12 0.46
C GLN A 80 11.03 2.80 1.27
N TRP A 81 10.99 2.53 2.57
CA TRP A 81 9.94 3.01 3.46
C TRP A 81 10.36 4.27 4.21
N THR A 82 9.44 5.22 4.32
CA THR A 82 9.56 6.40 5.20
C THR A 82 8.44 6.39 6.23
N SER A 83 8.80 6.22 7.50
CA SER A 83 7.84 6.21 8.62
C SER A 83 7.28 7.61 8.91
N ARG A 84 6.06 7.65 9.45
CA ARG A 84 5.34 8.87 9.83
C ARG A 84 4.91 8.82 11.31
N PRO A 85 4.67 9.98 11.96
CA PRO A 85 4.29 10.02 13.38
C PRO A 85 2.99 9.31 13.74
N ASP A 86 2.09 9.10 12.78
CA ASP A 86 0.84 8.37 12.93
C ASP A 86 1.00 6.84 12.86
N GLY A 87 2.25 6.36 12.76
CA GLY A 87 2.58 4.94 12.63
C GLY A 87 2.40 4.40 11.21
N SER A 88 2.02 5.22 10.24
CA SER A 88 2.03 4.84 8.82
C SER A 88 3.44 4.86 8.24
N GLU A 89 3.64 4.11 7.16
CA GLU A 89 4.84 4.16 6.34
C GLU A 89 4.46 4.41 4.88
N ARG A 90 5.30 5.16 4.19
CA ARG A 90 5.13 5.46 2.76
C ARG A 90 6.28 4.82 1.97
N GLY A 91 5.93 4.02 0.98
CA GLY A 91 6.86 3.21 0.20
C GLY A 91 7.07 3.80 -1.19
N LEU A 92 8.33 3.95 -1.56
CA LEU A 92 8.75 4.17 -2.95
C LEU A 92 9.42 2.93 -3.47
N LEU A 93 9.09 2.51 -4.68
CA LEU A 93 9.74 1.40 -5.34
C LEU A 93 11.24 1.66 -5.49
N VAL A 94 12.05 0.66 -5.14
CA VAL A 94 13.51 0.77 -5.34
C VAL A 94 13.83 0.72 -6.83
N ALA A 95 14.99 1.23 -7.23
CA ALA A 95 15.42 1.20 -8.63
C ALA A 95 15.33 -0.21 -9.24
N GLY A 96 14.76 -0.29 -10.45
CA GLY A 96 14.50 -1.52 -11.19
C GLY A 96 13.40 -2.41 -10.62
N ALA A 97 12.57 -1.92 -9.71
CA ALA A 97 11.49 -2.73 -9.13
C ALA A 97 10.29 -2.95 -10.07
N HIS A 98 10.28 -2.24 -11.20
CA HIS A 98 9.39 -2.46 -12.33
C HIS A 98 9.98 -3.41 -13.38
N ASP A 99 11.27 -3.72 -13.29
CA ASP A 99 11.95 -4.57 -14.27
C ASP A 99 11.64 -6.03 -13.90
N ALA A 100 10.69 -6.64 -14.61
CA ALA A 100 10.38 -8.06 -14.52
C ALA A 100 10.89 -8.79 -15.76
#